data_AF-A0A920UUW0-F1
#
_entry.id   AF-A0A920UUW0-F1
#
_cell.length_a   1.000
_cell.length_b   1.000
_cell.length_c   1.000
_cell.angle_alpha   90.00
_cell.angle_beta   90.00
_cell.angle_gamma   90.00
#
_symmetry.space_group_name_H-M   'P 1'
#
loop_
_entity.id
_entity.type
_entity.pdbx_description
1 polymer ?
#
loop_
_entity_poly.entity_id
_entity_poly.type
_entity_poly.pdbx_seq_one_letter_code
_entity_poly.pdbx_strand_id
1 'polypeptide(L)' 'MKAIIPDRCYAGVYQEVIDFCKANGAFDPATMGSVPNVGFKGTKGRRVWLPR' A
#
# COMPACT_ATOMS: atom_id res chain seq x y z
N MET A 1 -0.45 18.56 -2.15
CA MET A 1 -1.34 17.55 -1.54
C MET A 1 -0.59 16.87 -0.40
N LYS A 2 -1.17 16.78 0.81
CA LYS A 2 -0.54 16.10 1.97
C LYS A 2 -1.42 14.92 2.37
N ALA A 3 -1.02 13.70 1.99
CA ALA A 3 -1.69 12.48 2.42
C ALA A 3 -1.13 12.04 3.77
N ILE A 4 -1.93 12.15 4.83
CA ILE A 4 -1.50 11.81 6.19
C ILE A 4 -1.91 10.36 6.48
N ILE A 5 -0.93 9.45 6.48
CA ILE A 5 -1.09 8.07 6.91
C ILE A 5 -0.39 7.95 8.27
N PRO A 6 -1.14 7.80 9.39
CA PRO A 6 -0.57 7.78 10.74
C PRO A 6 0.21 6.50 11.05
N ASP A 7 -0.03 5.42 10.30
CA ASP A 7 0.70 4.16 10.42
C ASP A 7 1.86 4.11 9.42
N ARG A 8 3.08 3.93 9.92
CA ARG A 8 4.29 3.89 9.11
C ARG A 8 4.50 2.56 8.36
N CYS A 9 3.76 1.51 8.70
CA CYS A 9 3.99 0.17 8.14
C CYS A 9 3.65 0.12 6.65
N TYR A 10 2.71 0.95 6.19
CA TYR A 10 2.28 1.02 4.79
C TYR A 10 2.45 2.41 4.16
N ALA A 11 2.66 3.47 4.96
CA ALA A 11 2.83 4.83 4.46
C ALA A 11 3.97 4.98 3.44
N GLY A 12 5.11 4.30 3.69
CA GLY A 12 6.27 4.37 2.79
C GLY A 12 5.96 3.84 1.38
N VAL A 13 5.17 2.77 1.27
CA VAL A 13 4.81 2.17 -0.03
C VAL A 13 4.04 3.16 -0.90
N TYR A 14 3.11 3.92 -0.30
CA TYR A 14 2.35 4.93 -1.05
C TYR A 14 3.21 6.14 -1.44
N GLN A 15 4.16 6.54 -0.58
CA GLN A 15 5.05 7.65 -0.87
C GLN A 15 5.93 7.36 -2.10
N GLU A 16 6.52 6.16 -2.17
CA GLU A 16 7.33 5.73 -3.32
C GLU A 16 6.55 5.71 -4.64
N VAL A 17 5.29 5.24 -4.62
CA VAL A 17 4.43 5.24 -5.82
C VAL A 17 4.09 6.66 -6.26
N ILE A 18 3.84 7.57 -5.31
CA ILE A 18 3.57 8.98 -5.61
C ILE A 18 4.79 9.63 -6.28
N ASP A 19 5.99 9.39 -5.76
CA ASP A 19 7.20 10.00 -6.29
C ASP A 19 7.60 9.38 -7.64
N PHE A 20 7.34 8.08 -7.85
CA PHE A 20 7.45 7.44 -9.16
C PHE A 20 6.54 8.09 -10.20
N CYS A 21 5.26 8.31 -9.88
CA CYS A 21 4.30 8.95 -10.79
C CYS A 21 4.64 10.43 -11.06
N LYS A 22 5.27 11.14 -10.12
CA LYS A 22 5.76 12.51 -10.38
C LYS A 22 6.94 12.53 -11.35
N ALA A 23 7.84 11.54 -11.28
CA ALA A 23 9.01 11.46 -12.12
C ALA A 23 8.72 10.90 -13.53
N ASN A 24 7.82 9.92 -13.64
CA ASN A 24 7.56 9.19 -14.89
C ASN A 24 6.21 9.50 -15.52
N GLY A 25 5.38 10.32 -14.88
CA GLY A 25 4.00 10.56 -15.29
C GLY A 25 3.04 9.47 -14.85
N ALA A 26 1.79 9.56 -15.30
CA ALA A 26 0.76 8.57 -14.95
C ALA A 26 1.03 7.23 -15.64
N PHE A 27 0.70 6.12 -14.96
CA PHE A 27 0.75 4.80 -15.57
C PHE A 27 -0.25 4.68 -16.73
N ASP A 28 0.20 4.11 -17.85
CA ASP A 28 -0.67 3.75 -18.97
C ASP A 28 -1.28 2.34 -18.76
N PRO A 29 -2.61 2.23 -18.59
CA PRO A 29 -3.28 0.95 -18.39
C PRO A 29 -3.20 -0.01 -19.57
N ALA A 30 -2.89 0.46 -20.79
CA ALA A 30 -2.73 -0.42 -21.94
C ALA A 30 -1.38 -1.16 -21.94
N THR A 31 -0.36 -0.59 -21.31
CA THR A 31 1.02 -1.12 -21.32
C THR A 31 1.53 -1.56 -19.95
N MET A 32 0.79 -1.28 -18.86
CA MET A 32 1.22 -1.66 -17.52
C MET A 32 1.20 -3.19 -17.32
N GLY A 33 2.21 -3.70 -16.60
CA GLY A 33 2.24 -5.09 -16.17
C GLY A 33 1.21 -5.39 -15.07
N SER A 34 1.07 -6.66 -14.70
CA SER A 34 0.20 -7.10 -13.60
C SER A 34 1.00 -7.32 -12.31
N VAL A 35 0.47 -6.86 -11.18
CA VAL A 35 1.07 -7.07 -9.84
C VAL A 35 0.19 -8.05 -9.05
N PRO A 36 0.46 -9.37 -9.08
CA PRO A 36 -0.26 -10.35 -8.29
C PRO A 36 0.11 -10.25 -6.81
N ASN A 37 -0.86 -10.45 -5.90
CA ASN A 37 -0.63 -10.45 -4.45
C ASN A 37 -0.89 -11.84 -3.85
N VAL A 38 0.12 -12.42 -3.20
CA VAL A 38 0.00 -13.63 -2.38
C VAL A 38 0.15 -13.25 -0.91
N GLY A 39 -0.99 -13.02 -0.25
CA GLY A 39 -1.02 -12.66 1.16
C GLY A 39 -1.21 -13.87 2.06
N PHE A 40 -0.41 -13.99 3.12
CA PHE A 40 -0.60 -15.00 4.16
C PHE A 40 -1.95 -14.76 4.88
N LYS A 41 -2.92 -15.64 4.64
CA LYS A 41 -4.22 -15.67 5.33
C LYS A 41 -4.20 -16.79 6.37
N GLY A 42 -3.52 -16.57 7.49
CA GLY A 42 -3.58 -17.46 8.64
C GLY A 42 -4.88 -17.29 9.42
N THR A 43 -5.46 -18.39 9.90
CA THR A 43 -6.55 -18.36 10.88
C THR A 43 -6.00 -17.87 12.22
N LYS A 44 -6.49 -16.70 12.66
CA LYS A 44 -6.32 -16.02 13.97
C LYS A 44 -5.23 -14.93 14.06
N GLY A 45 -5.70 -13.67 14.16
CA GLY A 45 -5.24 -12.80 15.26
C GLY A 45 -4.59 -11.44 14.97
N ARG A 46 -4.83 -10.76 13.84
CA ARG A 46 -4.49 -9.31 13.80
C ARG A 46 -5.48 -8.52 14.67
N ARG A 47 -5.00 -8.09 15.83
CA ARG A 47 -5.69 -7.35 16.90
C ARG A 47 -6.77 -8.17 17.63
N VAL A 48 -6.34 -8.93 18.65
CA VAL A 48 -7.25 -9.30 19.75
C VAL A 48 -7.60 -7.99 20.46
N TRP A 49 -8.82 -7.51 20.28
CA TRP A 49 -9.44 -6.59 21.23
C TRP A 49 -9.69 -7.39 22.51
N LEU A 50 -8.82 -7.24 23.51
CA LEU A 50 -9.19 -7.58 24.88
C LEU A 50 -10.05 -6.43 25.41
N PRO A 51 -11.31 -6.64 25.80
CA PRO A 51 -11.98 -5.69 26.66
C PRO A 51 -11.27 -5.72 28.03
N ARG A 52 -11.07 -4.54 28.62
CA ARG A 52 -10.60 -4.42 30.00
C ARG A 52 -11.52 -5.16 30.96
#